data_AF-A0A2M8CHB6-F1
#
_entry.id   AF-A0A2M8CHB6-F1
#
_cell.length_a   1.000
_cell.length_b   1.000
_cell.length_c   1.000
_cell.angle_alpha   90.00
_cell.angle_beta   90.00
_cell.angle_gamma   90.00
#
_symmetry.space_group_name_H-M   'P 1'
#
loop_
_entity.id
_entity.type
_entity.pdbx_description
1 polymer ?
#
loop_
_entity_poly.entity_id
_entity_poly.type
_entity_poly.pdbx_seq_one_letter_code
_entity_poly.pdbx_strand_id
1 'polypeptide(L)' 'MKRKKKLLLINPLNPYKRDALFDTSTISPPLGLGLIAGLTPDEWDIEILDENFGEFQYTPADFVGITALTSAANRAYQI' A
#
# COMPACT_ATOMS: atom_id res chain seq x y z
N MET A 1 -12.55 5.92 25.83
CA MET A 1 -12.66 5.20 24.55
C MET A 1 -11.41 4.35 24.35
N LYS A 2 -11.52 3.14 23.78
CA LYS A 2 -10.34 2.34 23.39
C LYS A 2 -9.60 3.04 22.24
N ARG A 3 -8.27 2.98 22.21
CA ARG A 3 -7.45 3.46 21.09
C ARG A 3 -7.81 2.66 19.83
N LYS A 4 -8.02 3.32 18.69
CA LYS A 4 -8.15 2.65 17.39
C LYS A 4 -6.81 1.99 17.01
N LYS A 5 -6.85 0.77 16.47
CA LYS A 5 -5.64 0.05 16.01
C LYS A 5 -5.26 0.54 14.62
N LYS A 6 -3.97 0.75 14.35
CA LYS A 6 -3.51 1.21 13.04
C LYS A 6 -3.28 0.04 12.08
N LEU A 7 -3.96 0.06 10.93
CA LEU A 7 -3.77 -0.85 9.79
C LEU A 7 -3.13 -0.07 8.64
N LEU A 8 -1.88 -0.42 8.30
CA LEU A 8 -1.19 0.14 7.14
C LEU A 8 -1.31 -0.83 5.95
N LEU A 9 -1.85 -0.36 4.84
CA LEU A 9 -2.01 -1.13 3.61
C LEU A 9 -1.07 -0.55 2.54
N ILE A 10 -0.14 -1.36 2.03
CA ILE A 10 0.95 -0.90 1.18
C ILE A 10 0.82 -1.49 -0.22
N ASN A 11 0.89 -0.63 -1.24
CA ASN A 11 1.09 -1.00 -2.64
C ASN A 11 2.51 -0.59 -3.07
N PRO A 12 3.47 -1.53 -3.10
CA PRO A 12 4.83 -1.26 -3.52
C PRO A 12 4.94 -1.07 -5.03
N LEU A 13 5.88 -0.24 -5.43
CA LEU A 13 6.16 0.02 -6.84
C LEU A 13 7.45 -0.70 -7.24
N ASN A 14 7.46 -1.32 -8.41
CA ASN A 14 8.71 -1.80 -8.98
C ASN A 14 9.62 -0.59 -9.28
N PRO A 15 10.80 -0.47 -8.64
CA PRO A 15 11.68 0.69 -8.83
C PRO A 15 12.20 0.82 -10.27
N TYR A 16 12.28 -0.29 -11.02
CA TYR A 16 12.64 -0.28 -12.45
C TYR A 16 11.53 0.26 -13.36
N LYS A 17 10.30 0.41 -12.83
CA LYS A 17 9.17 1.03 -13.53
C LYS A 17 8.95 2.50 -13.12
N ARG A 18 9.76 3.04 -12.22
CA ARG A 18 9.60 4.42 -11.74
C ARG A 18 9.66 5.44 -12.88
N ASP A 19 10.54 5.23 -13.86
CA ASP A 19 10.66 6.11 -15.02
C ASP A 19 9.54 5.90 -16.06
N ALA A 20 8.79 4.79 -15.96
CA ALA A 20 7.61 4.53 -16.79
C ALA A 20 6.32 5.14 -16.19
N LEU A 21 6.37 5.68 -14.96
CA LEU A 21 5.23 6.32 -14.29
C LEU A 21 4.70 7.56 -15.02
N PHE A 22 5.46 8.14 -15.95
CA PHE A 22 4.99 9.24 -16.78
C PHE A 22 3.91 8.82 -17.78
N ASP A 23 3.72 7.50 -17.97
CA ASP A 23 2.54 6.95 -18.64
C ASP A 23 1.56 6.37 -17.60
N THR A 24 0.70 7.24 -17.09
CA THR A 24 -0.37 6.91 -16.13
C THR A 24 -1.35 5.87 -16.66
N SER A 25 -1.35 5.56 -17.97
CA SER A 25 -2.18 4.50 -18.55
C SER A 25 -1.75 3.09 -18.13
N THR A 26 -0.53 2.96 -17.58
CA THR A 26 0.04 1.67 -17.14
C THR A 26 -0.08 1.41 -15.64
N ILE A 27 -0.59 2.38 -14.88
CA ILE A 27 -0.74 2.29 -13.43
C ILE A 27 -2.14 1.77 -13.11
N SER A 28 -2.22 0.54 -12.60
CA SER A 28 -3.46 -0.03 -12.07
C SER A 28 -3.61 0.32 -10.59
N PRO A 29 -4.74 0.92 -10.16
CA PRO A 29 -4.97 1.22 -8.75
C PRO A 29 -5.08 -0.08 -7.92
N PRO A 30 -4.64 -0.09 -6.65
CA PRO A 30 -4.69 -1.27 -5.80
C PRO A 30 -6.11 -1.50 -5.23
N LEU A 31 -7.07 -1.85 -6.09
CA LEU A 31 -8.49 -1.99 -5.71
C LEU A 31 -8.71 -3.01 -4.58
N GLY A 32 -7.88 -4.05 -4.50
CA GLY A 32 -7.92 -5.01 -3.39
C GLY A 32 -7.66 -4.37 -2.03
N LEU A 33 -6.77 -3.37 -1.95
CA LEU A 33 -6.54 -2.61 -0.71
C LEU A 33 -7.73 -1.72 -0.37
N GLY A 34 -8.36 -1.10 -1.37
CA GLY A 34 -9.60 -0.34 -1.16
C GLY A 34 -10.75 -1.20 -0.63
N LEU A 35 -10.88 -2.43 -1.14
CA LEU A 35 -11.86 -3.39 -0.65
C LEU A 35 -11.56 -3.80 0.79
N ILE A 36 -10.30 -4.10 1.13
CA ILE A 36 -9.90 -4.40 2.51
C ILE A 36 -10.23 -3.20 3.42
N ALA A 37 -9.89 -1.99 3.00
CA ALA A 37 -10.16 -0.77 3.77
C ALA A 37 -11.65 -0.59 4.05
N GLY A 38 -12.51 -0.78 3.04
CA GLY A 38 -13.97 -0.63 3.20
C GLY A 38 -14.64 -1.75 4.00
N LEU A 39 -14.05 -2.95 4.06
CA LEU A 39 -14.58 -4.09 4.82
C LEU A 39 -13.98 -4.22 6.23
N THR A 40 -12.93 -3.46 6.54
CA THR A 40 -12.29 -3.48 7.85
C THR A 40 -13.17 -2.77 8.88
N PRO A 41 -13.41 -3.36 10.08
CA PRO A 41 -14.27 -2.74 11.10
C PRO A 41 -13.78 -1.36 11.57
N ASP A 42 -14.72 -0.50 11.98
CA ASP A 42 -14.48 0.90 12.39
C ASP A 42 -13.52 1.08 13.60
N GLU A 43 -13.18 0.01 14.31
CA GLU A 43 -12.18 0.03 15.39
C GLU A 43 -10.75 0.22 14.88
N TRP A 44 -10.53 0.09 13.57
CA TRP A 44 -9.26 0.34 12.92
C TRP A 44 -9.16 1.75 12.37
N ASP A 45 -7.95 2.29 12.41
CA ASP A 45 -7.51 3.48 11.69
C ASP A 45 -6.67 3.00 10.51
N ILE A 46 -7.15 3.28 9.29
CA ILE A 46 -6.64 2.65 8.06
C ILE A 46 -5.92 3.68 7.23
N GLU A 47 -4.70 3.35 6.82
CA GLU A 47 -3.88 4.16 5.92
C GLU A 47 -3.49 3.33 4.70
N ILE A 48 -3.68 3.88 3.49
CA ILE A 48 -3.19 3.27 2.26
C ILE A 48 -1.97 4.06 1.79
N LEU A 49 -0.82 3.39 1.74
CA LEU A 49 0.41 3.91 1.18
C LEU A 49 0.61 3.28 -0.20
N ASP A 50 0.58 4.10 -1.24
CA ASP A 50 0.76 3.67 -2.61
C ASP A 50 2.04 4.29 -3.20
N GLU A 51 3.03 3.45 -3.47
CA GLU A 51 4.34 3.91 -3.99
C GLU A 51 4.27 4.50 -5.40
N ASN A 52 3.13 4.39 -6.09
CA ASN A 52 2.87 5.17 -7.30
C ASN A 52 2.83 6.68 -7.05
N PHE A 53 2.55 7.14 -5.82
CA PHE A 53 2.46 8.56 -5.45
C PHE A 53 3.64 9.04 -4.60
N GLY A 54 4.43 8.14 -4.03
CA GLY A 54 5.61 8.47 -3.25
C GLY A 54 6.24 7.26 -2.58
N GLU A 55 7.56 7.25 -2.41
CA GLU A 55 8.26 6.11 -1.81
C GLU A 55 7.79 5.79 -0.39
N PHE A 56 7.84 4.50 -0.04
CA PHE A 56 7.59 4.06 1.32
C PHE A 56 8.55 4.72 2.31
N GLN A 57 7.97 5.25 3.39
CA GLN A 57 8.69 5.68 4.58
C GLN A 57 8.18 4.89 5.78
N TYR A 58 9.10 4.48 6.65
CA TYR A 58 8.75 3.71 7.84
C TYR A 58 7.68 4.44 8.65
N THR A 59 6.57 3.73 8.88
CA THR A 59 5.39 4.26 9.56
C THR A 59 4.97 3.25 10.64
N PRO A 60 4.91 3.65 11.93
CA PRO A 60 4.43 2.76 12.98
C PRO A 60 2.98 2.31 12.73
N ALA A 61 2.72 1.01 12.84
CA ALA A 61 1.39 0.41 12.69
C ALA A 61 1.23 -0.81 13.59
N ASP A 62 -0.01 -1.15 13.95
CA ASP A 62 -0.33 -2.37 14.72
C ASP A 62 -0.43 -3.60 13.80
N PHE A 63 -0.81 -3.39 12.53
CA PHE A 63 -0.82 -4.41 11.49
C PHE A 63 -0.45 -3.82 10.13
N VAL A 64 0.24 -4.60 9.31
CA VAL A 64 0.65 -4.20 7.96
C VAL A 64 0.17 -5.25 6.96
N GLY A 65 -0.51 -4.81 5.91
CA GLY A 65 -0.86 -5.62 4.75
C GLY A 65 -0.14 -5.09 3.52
N ILE A 66 0.57 -5.95 2.79
CA ILE A 66 1.29 -5.57 1.57
C ILE A 66 0.66 -6.32 0.40
N THR A 67 0.18 -5.61 -0.61
CA THR A 67 -0.17 -6.20 -1.90
C THR A 67 1.05 -6.17 -2.82
N ALA A 68 1.14 -7.07 -3.80
CA ALA A 68 2.17 -6.97 -4.82
C ALA A 68 1.72 -7.64 -6.11
N LEU A 69 1.82 -6.91 -7.22
CA LEU A 69 1.97 -7.56 -8.50
C LEU A 69 3.31 -8.32 -8.50
N THR A 70 3.43 -9.43 -9.24
CA THR A 70 4.66 -10.23 -9.28
C THR A 70 5.92 -9.40 -9.55
N SER A 71 5.84 -8.36 -10.40
CA SER A 71 6.99 -7.50 -10.71
C SER A 71 7.42 -6.58 -9.55
N ALA A 72 6.57 -6.38 -8.54
CA ALA A 72 6.84 -5.56 -7.36
C ALA A 72 7.17 -6.41 -6.12
N ALA A 73 7.16 -7.76 -6.23
CA ALA A 73 7.40 -8.66 -5.10
C ALA A 73 8.76 -8.40 -4.41
N ASN A 74 9.83 -8.16 -5.18
CA ASN A 74 11.14 -7.83 -4.61
C ASN A 74 11.12 -6.55 -3.79
N ARG A 75 10.31 -5.55 -4.20
CA ARG A 75 10.15 -4.31 -3.42
C ARG A 75 9.36 -4.58 -2.14
N ALA A 76 8.32 -5.42 -2.21
CA ALA A 76 7.55 -5.84 -1.03
C ALA A 76 8.43 -6.50 0.04
N TYR A 77 9.44 -7.29 -0.35
CA TYR A 77 10.38 -7.91 0.61
C TYR A 77 11.37 -6.92 1.27
N GLN A 78 11.56 -5.73 0.69
CA GLN A 78 12.44 -4.70 1.25
C GLN A 78 11.74 -3.81 2.28
N ILE A 79 10.41 -3.78 2.23
CA ILE A 79 9.54 -3.03 3.13
C ILE A 79 9.27 -3.90 4.36
#